data_AF-A0A937X7S3-F1
#
_entry.id   AF-A0A937X7S3-F1
#
_cell.length_a   1.000
_cell.length_b   1.000
_cell.length_c   1.000
_cell.angle_alpha   90.00
_cell.angle_beta   90.00
_cell.angle_gamma   90.00
#
_symmetry.space_group_name_H-M   'P 1'
#
loop_
_entity.id
_entity.type
_entity.pdbx_description
1 polymer ?
#
loop_
_entity_poly.entity_id
_entity_poly.type
_entity_poly.pdbx_seq_one_letter_code
_entity_poly.pdbx_strand_id
1 'polypeptide(L)'
;MALISLLTLLVGCGAPAAPSLKGGGTFAPPRLLAIDEGDYYKDAAGLQGKALISALHRIIAPHKDLGYANSRDILFAAIADPDEDDRVPELYTGNELAGIRDRRTAYDRGMNTEHTWPQSLGAVGAAQADLHHLRPADIKINGSRGSYPYGEVVGKELASYPGLDGTSRLGYSAAKSMVFEPRPTVR
;
A
#
# COMPACT_ATOMS: atom_id res chain seq x y z
N MET A 1 2.00 -27.90 1.12
CA MET A 1 1.49 -27.34 2.40
C MET A 1 2.22 -26.02 2.60
N ALA A 2 1.60 -24.92 2.17
CA ALA A 2 2.24 -23.61 2.12
C ALA A 2 2.24 -23.00 3.53
N LEU A 3 3.45 -22.70 4.01
CA LEU A 3 3.70 -21.88 5.18
C LEU A 3 3.23 -20.46 4.89
N ILE A 4 2.14 -20.04 5.52
CA ILE A 4 1.78 -18.63 5.64
C ILE A 4 2.75 -18.03 6.66
N SER A 5 3.61 -17.13 6.19
CA SER A 5 4.55 -16.37 7.03
C SER A 5 3.75 -15.44 7.94
N LEU A 6 3.66 -15.82 9.21
CA LEU A 6 3.09 -15.03 10.29
C LEU A 6 4.07 -13.91 10.63
N LEU A 7 3.82 -12.70 10.15
CA LEU A 7 4.49 -11.50 10.65
C LEU A 7 3.90 -11.15 12.03
N THR A 8 4.44 -11.77 13.08
CA THR A 8 4.24 -11.31 14.46
C THR A 8 5.02 -10.01 14.65
N LEU A 9 4.32 -8.88 14.71
CA LEU A 9 4.87 -7.63 15.24
C LEU A 9 4.59 -7.56 16.75
N LEU A 10 5.63 -7.18 17.50
CA LEU A 10 5.68 -7.16 18.96
C LEU A 10 4.54 -6.34 19.59
N VAL A 11 4.07 -6.82 20.74
CA VAL A 11 3.31 -6.03 21.71
C VAL A 11 4.24 -4.97 22.30
N GLY A 12 4.19 -3.75 21.77
CA GLY A 12 4.69 -2.53 22.38
C GLY A 12 3.50 -1.72 22.92
N CYS A 13 3.41 -1.59 24.24
CA CYS A 13 2.36 -0.82 24.90
C CYS A 13 2.65 0.68 24.81
N GLY A 14 2.14 1.31 23.76
CA GLY A 14 2.05 2.76 23.62
C GLY A 14 1.27 3.08 22.37
N ALA A 15 -0.02 3.40 22.48
CA ALA A 15 -0.76 3.84 21.29
C ALA A 15 -0.12 5.16 20.82
N PRO A 16 0.44 5.27 19.61
CA PRO A 16 0.90 6.54 19.09
C PRO A 16 -0.28 7.52 19.06
N ALA A 17 0.00 8.79 19.32
CA ALA A 17 -1.01 9.83 19.26
C ALA A 17 -1.66 9.83 17.87
N ALA A 18 -2.99 9.74 17.83
CA ALA A 18 -3.79 9.78 16.61
C ALA A 18 -3.34 10.95 15.71
N PRO A 19 -2.90 10.73 14.46
CA PRO A 19 -2.61 11.81 13.55
C PRO A 19 -3.81 12.76 13.44
N SER A 20 -3.52 14.05 13.59
CA SER A 20 -4.52 15.11 13.45
C SER A 20 -4.80 15.33 11.96
N LEU A 21 -6.05 15.15 11.54
CA LEU A 21 -6.48 15.37 10.16
C LEU A 21 -6.60 16.88 9.91
N LYS A 22 -6.29 17.30 8.67
CA LYS A 22 -6.61 18.66 8.22
C LYS A 22 -8.13 18.80 8.17
N GLY A 23 -8.69 19.45 9.20
CA GLY A 23 -10.13 19.54 9.45
C GLY A 23 -10.55 19.33 10.91
N GLY A 24 -9.60 19.07 11.82
CA GLY A 24 -9.86 18.99 13.26
C GLY A 24 -10.38 17.64 13.75
N GLY A 25 -10.42 16.62 12.89
CA GLY A 25 -10.70 15.25 13.29
C GLY A 25 -9.41 14.54 13.73
N THR A 26 -9.47 13.75 14.79
CA THR A 26 -8.40 12.80 15.14
C THR A 26 -8.66 11.48 14.42
N PHE A 27 -7.67 10.96 13.68
CA PHE A 27 -7.72 9.59 13.19
C PHE A 27 -6.91 8.74 14.14
N ALA A 28 -7.57 8.05 15.07
CA ALA A 28 -6.91 6.94 15.75
C ALA A 28 -6.78 5.81 14.71
N PRO A 29 -5.56 5.36 14.36
CA PRO A 29 -5.44 4.14 13.58
C PRO A 29 -6.24 3.06 14.30
N PRO A 30 -7.07 2.28 13.61
CA PRO A 30 -7.72 1.16 14.26
C PRO A 30 -6.61 0.33 14.90
N ARG A 31 -6.67 0.13 16.22
CA ARG A 31 -5.88 -0.93 16.86
C ARG A 31 -6.16 -2.18 16.04
N LEU A 32 -5.12 -2.94 15.72
CA LEU A 32 -5.24 -4.26 15.09
C LEU A 32 -5.93 -5.22 16.08
N LEU A 33 -7.21 -4.96 16.34
CA LEU A 33 -8.13 -5.92 16.91
C LEU A 33 -8.20 -7.00 15.84
N ALA A 34 -7.92 -8.25 16.24
CA ALA A 34 -8.15 -9.40 15.39
C ALA A 34 -9.55 -9.24 14.77
N ILE A 35 -9.57 -8.90 13.49
CA ILE A 35 -10.80 -8.87 12.72
C ILE A 35 -11.17 -10.34 12.66
N ASP A 36 -12.31 -10.73 13.23
CA ASP A 36 -12.84 -12.05 12.94
C ASP A 36 -13.22 -12.06 11.45
N GLU A 37 -12.26 -12.44 10.60
CA GLU A 37 -12.39 -12.46 9.14
C GLU A 37 -13.59 -13.32 8.71
N GLY A 38 -14.04 -14.25 9.56
CA GLY A 38 -15.16 -15.13 9.32
C GLY A 38 -16.50 -14.42 9.09
N ASP A 39 -16.72 -13.28 9.76
CA ASP A 39 -18.01 -12.59 9.73
C ASP A 39 -18.09 -11.43 8.73
N TYR A 40 -16.95 -10.81 8.38
CA TYR A 40 -16.97 -9.61 7.53
C TYR A 40 -17.51 -9.89 6.11
N TYR A 41 -17.12 -11.03 5.52
CA TYR A 41 -17.55 -11.44 4.18
C TYR A 41 -18.68 -12.48 4.20
N LYS A 42 -19.30 -12.75 5.34
CA LYS A 42 -20.31 -13.81 5.49
C LYS A 42 -21.47 -13.69 4.49
N ASP A 43 -21.92 -12.47 4.20
CA ASP A 43 -23.04 -12.20 3.28
C ASP A 43 -22.64 -12.32 1.80
N ALA A 44 -21.35 -12.44 1.51
CA ALA A 44 -20.81 -12.69 0.18
C ALA A 44 -20.45 -14.18 -0.05
N ALA A 45 -20.42 -15.00 1.01
CA ALA A 45 -19.98 -16.38 0.95
C ALA A 45 -20.85 -17.22 -0.01
N GLY A 46 -20.21 -17.98 -0.90
CA GLY A 46 -20.88 -18.84 -1.87
C GLY A 46 -21.62 -18.14 -3.01
N LEU A 47 -21.67 -16.80 -3.03
CA LEU A 47 -22.27 -16.04 -4.13
C LEU A 47 -21.34 -15.96 -5.34
N GLN A 48 -21.93 -15.79 -6.52
CA GLN A 48 -21.18 -15.64 -7.78
C GLN A 48 -21.79 -14.54 -8.66
N GLY A 49 -21.03 -14.10 -9.66
CA GLY A 49 -21.48 -13.14 -10.67
C GLY A 49 -22.04 -11.86 -10.06
N LYS A 50 -23.20 -11.41 -10.56
CA LYS A 50 -23.85 -10.17 -10.10
C LYS A 50 -24.23 -10.20 -8.61
N ALA A 51 -24.64 -11.37 -8.08
CA ALA A 51 -25.01 -11.49 -6.68
C ALA A 51 -23.81 -11.25 -5.75
N LEU A 52 -22.64 -11.78 -6.11
CA LEU A 52 -21.38 -11.53 -5.40
C LEU A 52 -21.01 -10.04 -5.44
N ILE A 53 -21.05 -9.44 -6.64
CA ILE A 53 -20.74 -8.02 -6.81
C ILE A 53 -21.64 -7.14 -5.93
N SER A 54 -22.95 -7.41 -5.90
CA SER A 54 -23.88 -6.65 -5.06
C SER A 54 -23.64 -6.84 -3.57
N ALA A 55 -23.29 -8.06 -3.13
CA ALA A 55 -22.97 -8.33 -1.73
C ALA A 55 -21.70 -7.59 -1.29
N LEU A 56 -20.62 -7.68 -2.06
CA LEU A 56 -19.38 -6.95 -1.81
C LEU A 56 -19.60 -5.43 -1.80
N HIS A 57 -20.39 -4.92 -2.74
CA HIS A 57 -20.74 -3.50 -2.76
C HIS A 57 -21.46 -3.07 -1.48
N ARG A 58 -22.41 -3.86 -0.95
CA ARG A 58 -23.09 -3.52 0.33
C ARG A 58 -22.13 -3.52 1.51
N ILE A 59 -21.21 -4.48 1.57
CA ILE A 59 -20.20 -4.58 2.64
C ILE A 59 -19.29 -3.33 2.63
N ILE A 60 -18.90 -2.87 1.44
CA ILE A 60 -17.93 -1.77 1.26
C ILE A 60 -18.61 -0.38 1.18
N ALA A 61 -19.89 -0.32 0.83
CA ALA A 61 -20.64 0.92 0.67
C ALA A 61 -20.51 1.92 1.84
N PRO A 62 -20.54 1.51 3.12
CA PRO A 62 -20.36 2.43 4.24
C PRO A 62 -18.89 2.85 4.49
N HIS A 63 -18.00 2.72 3.51
CA HIS A 63 -16.63 3.23 3.61
C HIS A 63 -16.61 4.75 3.85
N LYS A 64 -15.56 5.19 4.55
CA LYS A 64 -15.31 6.60 4.78
C LYS A 64 -14.25 7.10 3.82
N ASP A 65 -14.64 8.01 2.93
CA ASP A 65 -13.66 8.78 2.17
C ASP A 65 -12.97 9.77 3.12
N LEU A 66 -11.66 9.60 3.31
CA LEU A 66 -10.85 10.45 4.16
C LEU A 66 -10.33 11.68 3.39
N GLY A 67 -10.45 11.68 2.05
CA GLY A 67 -9.88 12.67 1.16
C GLY A 67 -8.42 12.38 0.85
N TYR A 68 -7.98 12.78 -0.34
CA TYR A 68 -6.67 12.40 -0.89
C TYR A 68 -5.48 12.85 -0.02
N ALA A 69 -5.50 14.10 0.47
CA ALA A 69 -4.42 14.61 1.31
C ALA A 69 -4.34 13.88 2.66
N ASN A 70 -5.47 13.76 3.35
CA ASN A 70 -5.55 13.10 4.66
C ASN A 70 -5.16 11.62 4.58
N SER A 71 -5.58 10.91 3.54
CA SER A 71 -5.23 9.48 3.39
C SER A 71 -3.73 9.29 3.25
N ARG A 72 -3.04 10.20 2.54
CA ARG A 72 -1.58 10.16 2.44
C ARG A 72 -0.89 10.58 3.74
N ASP A 73 -1.46 11.54 4.49
CA ASP A 73 -0.93 11.91 5.80
C ASP A 73 -1.09 10.73 6.80
N ILE A 74 -2.23 10.05 6.78
CA ILE A 74 -2.50 8.82 7.56
C ILE A 74 -1.56 7.69 7.15
N LEU A 75 -1.31 7.48 5.85
CA LEU A 75 -0.41 6.43 5.37
C LEU A 75 0.95 6.50 6.06
N PHE A 76 1.57 7.68 6.07
CA PHE A 76 2.88 7.84 6.69
C PHE A 76 2.81 7.75 8.21
N ALA A 77 1.78 8.32 8.83
CA ALA A 77 1.60 8.25 10.28
C ALA A 77 1.27 6.84 10.80
N ALA A 78 0.62 6.00 10.00
CA ALA A 78 0.25 4.64 10.38
C ALA A 78 1.37 3.61 10.17
N ILE A 79 2.33 3.92 9.29
CA ILE A 79 3.47 3.04 8.99
C ILE A 79 4.71 3.44 9.79
N ALA A 80 4.93 4.73 10.03
CA ALA A 80 6.02 5.19 10.87
C ALA A 80 5.80 4.66 12.30
N ASP A 81 6.77 3.87 12.79
CA ASP A 81 6.79 3.40 14.17
C ASP A 81 7.64 4.37 15.01
N PRO A 82 7.03 5.15 15.93
CA PRO A 82 7.77 6.08 16.79
C PRO A 82 8.73 5.38 17.75
N ASP A 83 8.51 4.10 18.06
CA ASP A 83 9.37 3.31 18.92
C ASP A 83 10.58 2.74 18.14
N GLU A 84 10.54 2.79 16.80
CA GLU A 84 11.62 2.36 15.89
C GLU A 84 12.15 3.51 15.00
N ASP A 85 12.36 4.70 15.59
CA ASP A 85 12.96 5.87 14.92
C ASP A 85 12.17 6.34 13.68
N ASP A 86 10.84 6.23 13.71
CA ASP A 86 9.95 6.61 12.60
C ASP A 86 10.37 5.95 11.27
N ARG A 87 10.74 4.67 11.33
CA ARG A 87 11.15 3.89 10.14
C ARG A 87 9.97 3.58 9.24
N VAL A 88 10.15 3.81 7.94
CA VAL A 88 9.14 3.52 6.92
C VAL A 88 9.78 2.67 5.80
N PRO A 89 9.29 1.44 5.57
CA PRO A 89 9.75 0.60 4.46
C PRO A 89 9.15 1.05 3.12
N GLU A 90 9.96 1.01 2.07
CA GLU A 90 9.56 1.26 0.70
C GLU A 90 9.05 -0.01 0.02
N LEU A 91 7.97 0.10 -0.74
CA LEU A 91 7.31 -1.05 -1.37
C LEU A 91 8.26 -1.88 -2.25
N TYR A 92 8.96 -1.24 -3.18
CA TYR A 92 9.64 -1.92 -4.29
C TYR A 92 11.04 -2.43 -3.98
N THR A 93 11.65 -2.00 -2.89
CA THR A 93 12.99 -2.46 -2.45
C THR A 93 12.95 -3.10 -1.06
N GLY A 94 11.94 -2.79 -0.25
CA GLY A 94 11.92 -3.15 1.17
C GLY A 94 12.90 -2.32 2.00
N ASN A 95 13.69 -1.44 1.40
CA ASN A 95 14.60 -0.57 2.13
C ASN A 95 13.81 0.39 3.02
N GLU A 96 14.38 0.72 4.16
CA GLU A 96 13.74 1.60 5.14
C GLU A 96 14.45 2.95 5.20
N LEU A 97 13.65 4.00 5.37
CA LEU A 97 14.16 5.31 5.76
C LEU A 97 13.67 5.62 7.17
N ALA A 98 14.61 6.05 8.02
CA ALA A 98 14.31 6.51 9.38
C ALA A 98 14.04 8.02 9.43
N GLY A 99 13.40 8.45 10.52
CA GLY A 99 13.04 9.84 10.78
C GLY A 99 11.91 10.36 9.88
N ILE A 100 11.01 9.48 9.41
CA ILE A 100 9.87 9.85 8.58
C ILE A 100 8.67 10.21 9.45
N ARG A 101 8.61 11.46 9.89
CA ARG A 101 7.57 11.94 10.82
C ARG A 101 6.23 12.25 10.15
N ASP A 102 6.29 12.63 8.88
CA ASP A 102 5.13 13.04 8.10
C ASP A 102 5.42 12.91 6.61
N ARG A 103 4.38 13.15 5.80
CA ARG A 103 4.48 13.14 4.34
C ARG A 103 5.49 14.15 3.79
N ARG A 104 5.75 15.26 4.49
CA ARG A 104 6.69 16.28 4.02
C ARG A 104 8.12 15.78 4.18
N THR A 105 8.44 15.22 5.34
CA THR A 105 9.73 14.64 5.67
C THR A 105 10.02 13.42 4.80
N ALA A 106 9.00 12.60 4.50
CA ALA A 106 9.09 11.53 3.52
C ALA A 106 9.56 12.05 2.16
N TYR A 107 8.89 13.08 1.63
CA TYR A 107 9.23 13.68 0.35
C TYR A 107 10.64 14.25 0.32
N ASP A 108 11.01 15.02 1.34
CA ASP A 108 12.33 15.63 1.46
C ASP A 108 13.46 14.58 1.57
N ARG A 109 13.13 13.35 2.00
CA ARG A 109 14.06 12.21 2.09
C ARG A 109 14.00 11.26 0.90
N GLY A 110 13.21 11.54 -0.13
CA GLY A 110 13.17 10.76 -1.37
C GLY A 110 12.03 9.77 -1.50
N MET A 111 11.03 9.82 -0.61
CA MET A 111 9.88 8.91 -0.60
C MET A 111 8.58 9.63 -0.95
N ASN A 112 7.70 8.99 -1.71
CA ASN A 112 6.35 9.48 -1.98
C ASN A 112 5.32 8.36 -1.83
N THR A 113 4.08 8.65 -2.25
CA THR A 113 2.98 7.70 -2.23
C THR A 113 2.85 7.04 -3.60
N GLU A 114 2.95 5.72 -3.60
CA GLU A 114 2.63 4.83 -4.71
C GLU A 114 1.14 4.53 -4.74
N HIS A 115 0.54 4.62 -5.92
CA HIS A 115 -0.80 4.09 -6.22
C HIS A 115 -0.64 2.72 -6.88
N THR A 116 -0.69 1.65 -6.10
CA THR A 116 -0.50 0.28 -6.63
C THR A 116 -1.53 -0.04 -7.72
N TRP A 117 -2.75 0.51 -7.62
CA TRP A 117 -3.65 0.66 -8.76
C TRP A 117 -3.56 2.07 -9.37
N PRO A 118 -3.05 2.24 -10.61
CA PRO A 118 -2.87 3.56 -11.22
C PRO A 118 -4.17 4.36 -11.35
N GLN A 119 -4.08 5.67 -11.12
CA GLN A 119 -5.21 6.60 -11.31
C GLN A 119 -5.69 6.63 -12.77
N SER A 120 -4.76 6.50 -13.71
CA SER A 120 -5.03 6.40 -15.16
C SER A 120 -5.88 5.17 -15.53
N LEU A 121 -5.97 4.17 -14.64
CA LEU A 121 -6.79 2.97 -14.80
C LEU A 121 -8.07 3.01 -13.94
N GLY A 122 -8.50 4.20 -13.50
CA GLY A 122 -9.81 4.40 -12.87
C GLY A 122 -9.80 4.57 -11.34
N ALA A 123 -8.64 4.61 -10.68
CA ALA A 123 -8.56 5.04 -9.27
C ALA A 123 -8.70 6.57 -9.15
N VAL A 124 -9.89 7.07 -9.47
CA VAL A 124 -10.27 8.49 -9.40
C VAL A 124 -11.37 8.69 -8.35
N GLY A 125 -11.57 9.93 -7.90
CA GLY A 125 -12.54 10.23 -6.83
C GLY A 125 -12.14 9.59 -5.50
N ALA A 126 -13.09 9.01 -4.78
CA ALA A 126 -12.83 8.34 -3.49
C ALA A 126 -11.79 7.22 -3.61
N ALA A 127 -11.77 6.52 -4.75
CA ALA A 127 -10.78 5.47 -5.01
C ALA A 127 -9.34 6.03 -5.04
N GLN A 128 -9.11 7.30 -5.38
CA GLN A 128 -7.76 7.89 -5.35
C GLN A 128 -7.18 7.95 -3.93
N ALA A 129 -8.06 8.06 -2.93
CA ALA A 129 -7.73 8.23 -1.52
C ALA A 129 -7.77 6.91 -0.73
N ASP A 130 -8.14 5.80 -1.36
CA ASP A 130 -8.29 4.52 -0.67
C ASP A 130 -6.93 3.97 -0.18
N LEU A 131 -6.75 3.94 1.14
CA LEU A 131 -5.56 3.47 1.83
C LEU A 131 -5.17 2.03 1.47
N HIS A 132 -6.10 1.19 1.02
CA HIS A 132 -5.81 -0.21 0.70
C HIS A 132 -4.80 -0.36 -0.43
N HIS A 133 -4.71 0.59 -1.36
CA HIS A 133 -3.79 0.55 -2.50
C HIS A 133 -2.74 1.67 -2.50
N LEU A 134 -2.68 2.51 -1.46
CA LEU A 134 -1.60 3.47 -1.25
C LEU A 134 -0.43 2.84 -0.50
N ARG A 135 0.80 3.06 -0.97
CA ARG A 135 2.01 2.55 -0.30
C ARG A 135 3.14 3.58 -0.30
N PRO A 136 4.07 3.57 0.67
CA PRO A 136 5.30 4.35 0.58
C PRO A 136 6.24 3.74 -0.46
N ALA A 137 6.90 4.57 -1.26
CA ALA A 137 7.89 4.12 -2.25
C ALA A 137 8.95 5.19 -2.50
N ASP A 138 10.16 4.78 -2.88
CA ASP A 138 11.17 5.70 -3.43
C ASP A 138 10.60 6.44 -4.66
N ILE A 139 10.83 7.75 -4.69
CA ILE A 139 10.29 8.65 -5.71
C ILE A 139 10.75 8.26 -7.12
N LYS A 140 12.01 7.82 -7.28
CA LYS A 140 12.57 7.46 -8.59
C LYS A 140 12.01 6.12 -9.05
N ILE A 141 11.88 5.15 -8.15
CA ILE A 141 11.34 3.83 -8.49
C ILE A 141 9.84 3.94 -8.81
N ASN A 142 9.06 4.67 -8.00
CA ASN A 142 7.65 4.98 -8.30
C ASN A 142 7.54 5.67 -9.68
N GLY A 143 8.35 6.69 -9.94
CA GLY A 143 8.39 7.36 -11.24
C GLY A 143 8.71 6.42 -12.40
N SER A 144 9.62 5.47 -12.21
CA SER A 144 9.97 4.45 -13.20
C SER A 144 8.85 3.42 -13.42
N ARG A 145 8.18 2.99 -12.35
CA ARG A 145 7.00 2.11 -12.44
C ARG A 145 5.88 2.77 -13.23
N GLY A 146 5.68 4.07 -13.04
CA GLY A 146 4.70 4.87 -13.79
C GLY A 146 3.28 4.29 -13.70
N SER A 147 2.68 3.98 -14.84
CA SER A 147 1.38 3.28 -14.91
C SER A 147 1.50 1.95 -15.65
N TYR A 148 2.71 1.38 -15.73
CA TYR A 148 2.90 0.10 -16.41
C TYR A 148 2.21 -1.03 -15.63
N PRO A 149 1.59 -1.98 -16.35
CA PRO A 149 1.01 -3.15 -15.70
C PRO A 149 2.10 -3.92 -14.95
N TYR A 150 1.72 -4.51 -13.82
CA TYR A 150 2.58 -5.48 -13.18
C TYR A 150 2.71 -6.74 -14.04
N GLY A 151 3.91 -7.29 -14.13
CA GLY A 151 4.18 -8.48 -14.91
C GLY A 151 5.64 -8.90 -14.85
N GLU A 152 5.92 -10.12 -15.28
CA GLU A 152 7.28 -10.67 -15.27
C GLU A 152 8.13 -10.08 -16.40
N VAL A 153 9.35 -9.62 -16.07
CA VAL A 153 10.34 -9.16 -17.04
C VAL A 153 11.16 -10.35 -17.51
N VAL A 154 10.80 -10.89 -18.67
CA VAL A 154 11.53 -11.97 -19.34
C VAL A 154 12.24 -11.52 -20.62
N GLY A 155 11.93 -10.32 -21.10
CA GLY A 155 12.55 -9.68 -22.26
C GLY A 155 13.74 -8.80 -21.87
N LYS A 156 13.94 -7.70 -22.62
CA LYS A 156 14.98 -6.72 -22.29
C LYS A 156 14.63 -6.02 -20.97
N GLU A 157 15.51 -6.12 -19.99
CA GLU A 157 15.48 -5.30 -18.79
C GLU A 157 15.95 -3.87 -19.12
N LEU A 158 15.22 -2.88 -18.62
CA LEU A 158 15.51 -1.45 -18.80
C LEU A 158 16.06 -0.82 -17.52
N ALA A 159 15.60 -1.29 -16.36
CA ALA A 159 16.13 -0.89 -15.06
C ALA A 159 15.93 -2.02 -14.05
N SER A 160 16.82 -2.06 -13.05
CA SER A 160 16.72 -2.95 -11.90
C SER A 160 16.89 -2.17 -10.61
N TYR A 161 16.17 -2.62 -9.59
CA TYR A 161 16.12 -2.03 -8.27
C TYR A 161 16.32 -3.14 -7.23
N PRO A 162 17.57 -3.48 -6.91
CA PRO A 162 17.88 -4.46 -5.87
C PRO A 162 17.34 -4.00 -4.51
N GLY A 163 16.76 -4.94 -3.78
CA GLY A 163 16.15 -4.74 -2.47
C GLY A 163 16.50 -5.87 -1.51
N LEU A 164 15.87 -5.87 -0.34
CA LEU A 164 16.19 -6.78 0.77
C LEU A 164 16.00 -8.27 0.42
N ASP A 165 15.02 -8.60 -0.40
CA ASP A 165 14.60 -9.99 -0.69
C ASP A 165 14.41 -10.25 -2.20
N GLY A 166 15.14 -9.50 -3.02
CA GLY A 166 15.14 -9.66 -4.47
C GLY A 166 15.18 -8.32 -5.17
N THR A 167 14.80 -8.32 -6.44
CA THR A 167 14.95 -7.17 -7.32
C THR A 167 13.62 -6.82 -7.96
N SER A 168 13.20 -5.57 -7.86
CA SER A 168 12.16 -5.03 -8.73
C SER A 168 12.77 -4.63 -10.08
N ARG A 169 12.05 -4.80 -11.19
CA ARG A 169 12.55 -4.55 -12.54
C ARG A 169 11.55 -3.78 -13.38
N LEU A 170 12.06 -2.93 -14.26
CA LEU A 170 11.31 -2.39 -15.38
C LEU A 170 11.83 -3.04 -16.66
N GLY A 171 10.95 -3.54 -17.51
CA GLY A 171 11.37 -4.13 -18.77
C GLY A 171 10.21 -4.59 -19.64
N TYR A 172 10.49 -5.54 -20.53
CA TYR A 172 9.49 -6.11 -21.44
C TYR A 172 9.07 -7.52 -21.00
N SER A 173 7.77 -7.79 -21.10
CA SER A 173 7.21 -9.14 -20.95
C SER A 173 7.50 -10.02 -22.16
N ALA A 174 7.13 -11.30 -22.09
CA ALA A 174 7.20 -12.24 -23.23
C ALA A 174 6.43 -11.72 -24.46
N ALA A 175 5.32 -11.01 -24.22
CA ALA A 175 4.50 -10.40 -25.25
C ALA A 175 5.07 -9.07 -25.79
N LYS A 176 6.29 -8.68 -25.36
CA LYS A 176 6.96 -7.43 -25.73
C LYS A 176 6.20 -6.16 -25.31
N SER A 177 5.33 -6.27 -24.32
CA SER A 177 4.72 -5.11 -23.66
C SER A 177 5.59 -4.67 -22.48
N MET A 178 5.65 -3.37 -22.22
CA MET A 178 6.38 -2.83 -21.07
C MET A 178 5.63 -3.18 -19.78
N VAL A 179 6.36 -3.73 -18.81
CA VAL A 179 5.84 -4.19 -17.51
C VAL A 179 6.80 -3.80 -16.40
N PHE A 180 6.25 -3.66 -15.20
CA PHE A 180 7.05 -3.55 -13.97
C PHE A 180 6.93 -4.85 -13.18
N GLU A 181 8.04 -5.49 -12.86
CA GLU A 181 8.09 -6.70 -12.04
C GLU A 181 8.48 -6.31 -10.61
N PRO A 182 7.58 -6.39 -9.62
CA PRO A 182 7.95 -6.13 -8.23
C PRO A 182 8.90 -7.20 -7.67
N ARG A 183 9.63 -6.86 -6.60
CA ARG A 183 10.41 -7.84 -5.83
C ARG A 183 9.50 -8.97 -5.29
N PRO A 184 10.01 -10.20 -5.11
CA PRO A 184 9.18 -11.39 -4.87
C PRO A 184 8.12 -11.27 -3.77
N THR A 185 8.45 -10.65 -2.63
CA THR A 185 7.57 -10.59 -1.45
C THR A 185 6.36 -9.66 -1.61
N VAL A 186 6.31 -8.83 -2.65
CA VAL A 186 5.20 -7.91 -2.94
C VAL A 186 4.54 -8.18 -4.30
N ARG A 187 4.76 -9.38 -4.86
CA ARG A 187 4.07 -9.87 -6.06
C ARG A 187 2.68 -10.40 -5.74
#